data_AF-A0A9W7J5G9-F1
#
_entry.id   AF-A0A9W7J5G9-F1
#
_cell.length_a   1.000
_cell.length_b   1.000
_cell.length_c   1.000
_cell.angle_alpha   90.00
_cell.angle_beta   90.00
_cell.angle_gamma   90.00
#
_symmetry.space_group_name_H-M   'P 1'
#
loop_
_entity.id
_entity.type
_entity.pdbx_description
1 polymer ?
#
loop_
_entity_poly.entity_id
_entity_poly.type
_entity_poly.pdbx_seq_one_letter_code
_entity_poly.pdbx_strand_id
1 'polypeptide(L)'
;MAGCVKFNIDGSARGKLGPAGCGGVLRDEMGRVLALFSGPLGVLDSNEAELYAILFALESFRTLQWGALPCIVESDSLVATLWVGRGETRPWRLYELFRRVDDACLGMTFVFNHVVHEVNGVADILAKGRVDRKAWLRIGV
;
A
#
# COMPACT_ATOMS: atom_id res chain seq x y z
N MET A 1 8.70 12.93 -20.90
CA MET A 1 8.02 12.77 -19.59
C MET A 1 8.96 11.98 -18.71
N ALA A 2 9.83 12.66 -17.97
CA ALA A 2 10.41 12.06 -16.77
C ALA A 2 9.34 12.29 -15.70
N GLY A 3 8.69 11.24 -15.25
CA GLY A 3 7.60 11.34 -14.29
C GLY A 3 7.67 10.15 -13.35
N CYS A 4 7.95 10.42 -12.08
CA CYS A 4 7.82 9.46 -11.00
C CYS A 4 6.51 9.74 -10.26
N VAL A 5 5.76 8.68 -9.98
CA VAL A 5 4.56 8.75 -9.15
C VAL A 5 4.84 8.09 -7.81
N LYS A 6 4.13 8.54 -6.78
CA LYS A 6 4.36 8.11 -5.41
C LYS A 6 3.05 7.70 -4.76
N PHE A 7 3.04 6.51 -4.18
CA PHE A 7 2.02 6.04 -3.26
C PHE A 7 2.46 6.31 -1.82
N ASN A 8 1.59 6.91 -1.02
CA ASN A 8 1.62 6.81 0.43
C ASN A 8 0.54 5.82 0.84
N ILE A 9 0.88 4.76 1.57
CA ILE A 9 -0.03 3.68 1.96
C ILE A 9 0.05 3.43 3.46
N ASP A 10 -1.04 2.91 4.02
CA ASP A 10 -1.10 2.45 5.41
C ASP A 10 -2.06 1.27 5.53
N GLY A 11 -1.72 0.35 6.44
CA GLY A 11 -2.56 -0.75 6.87
C GLY A 11 -2.80 -0.67 8.38
N SER A 12 -4.06 -0.63 8.78
CA SER A 12 -4.44 -0.48 10.19
C SER A 12 -5.24 -1.68 10.67
N ALA A 13 -4.93 -2.17 11.86
CA ALA A 13 -5.69 -3.21 12.56
C ALA A 13 -5.99 -2.78 14.01
N ARG A 14 -7.20 -3.06 14.49
CA ARG A 14 -7.58 -2.77 15.88
C ARG A 14 -7.17 -3.90 16.82
N GLY A 15 -6.20 -3.63 17.70
CA GLY A 15 -5.66 -4.63 18.62
C GLY A 15 -4.66 -5.57 17.92
N LYS A 16 -4.35 -6.71 18.55
CA LYS A 16 -3.33 -7.65 18.02
C LYS A 16 -3.82 -8.42 16.79
N LEU A 17 -5.06 -8.92 16.85
CA LEU A 17 -5.77 -9.53 15.74
C LEU A 17 -7.19 -8.96 15.81
N GLY A 18 -7.58 -8.18 14.83
CA GLY A 18 -8.86 -7.51 14.89
C GLY A 18 -9.26 -6.85 13.59
N PRO A 19 -10.41 -6.15 13.59
CA PRO A 19 -10.91 -5.49 12.41
C PRO A 19 -9.86 -4.56 11.81
N ALA A 20 -9.60 -4.76 10.52
CA ALA A 20 -8.50 -4.15 9.79
C ALA A 20 -8.99 -3.49 8.49
N GLY A 21 -8.22 -2.51 8.04
CA GLY A 21 -8.43 -1.80 6.79
C GLY A 21 -7.10 -1.33 6.21
N CYS A 22 -7.14 -0.93 4.95
CA CYS A 22 -6.02 -0.31 4.27
C CYS A 22 -6.46 0.97 3.56
N GLY A 23 -5.49 1.83 3.32
CA GLY A 23 -5.68 3.07 2.60
C GLY A 23 -4.43 3.48 1.85
N GLY A 24 -4.62 4.29 0.83
CA GLY A 24 -3.49 4.87 0.14
C GLY A 24 -3.87 5.97 -0.82
N VAL A 25 -2.88 6.80 -1.15
CA VAL A 25 -3.01 7.93 -2.05
C VAL A 25 -1.84 7.92 -3.03
N LEU A 26 -2.14 7.95 -4.34
CA LEU A 26 -1.15 8.17 -5.37
C LEU A 26 -1.06 9.64 -5.73
N ARG A 27 0.17 10.14 -5.84
CA ARG A 27 0.49 11.51 -6.24
C ARG A 27 1.48 11.54 -7.39
N ASP A 28 1.41 12.59 -8.19
CA ASP A 28 2.48 12.97 -9.11
C ASP A 28 3.59 13.78 -8.40
N GLU A 29 4.62 14.14 -9.15
CA GLU A 29 5.76 14.94 -8.66
C GLU A 29 5.38 16.33 -8.15
N MET A 30 4.22 16.87 -8.57
CA MET A 30 3.69 18.15 -8.09
C MET A 30 2.82 17.98 -6.82
N GLY A 31 2.70 16.75 -6.31
CA GLY A 31 1.88 16.42 -5.15
C GLY A 31 0.38 16.30 -5.44
N ARG A 32 -0.03 16.40 -6.71
CA ARG A 32 -1.44 16.28 -7.12
C ARG A 32 -1.90 14.85 -6.94
N VAL A 33 -3.06 14.67 -6.32
CA VAL A 33 -3.65 13.35 -6.10
C VAL A 33 -4.20 12.82 -7.41
N LEU A 34 -3.65 11.68 -7.86
CA LEU A 34 -4.10 10.98 -9.07
C LEU A 34 -5.13 9.90 -8.74
N ALA A 35 -4.95 9.22 -7.61
CA ALA A 35 -5.86 8.19 -7.14
C ALA A 35 -5.81 8.08 -5.61
N LEU A 36 -6.88 7.54 -5.04
CA LEU A 36 -6.95 7.20 -3.62
C LEU A 36 -7.78 5.93 -3.45
N PHE A 37 -7.41 5.11 -2.48
CA PHE A 37 -8.17 3.92 -2.11
C PHE A 37 -8.34 3.82 -0.60
N SER A 38 -9.40 3.13 -0.21
CA SER A 38 -9.67 2.75 1.18
C SER A 38 -10.57 1.53 1.18
N GLY A 39 -10.27 0.56 2.02
CA GLY A 39 -11.04 -0.68 2.06
C GLY A 39 -10.84 -1.52 3.32
N PRO A 40 -11.81 -2.39 3.62
CA PRO A 40 -11.74 -3.28 4.77
C PRO A 40 -10.93 -4.52 4.39
N LEU A 41 -10.17 -5.05 5.33
CA LEU A 41 -9.36 -6.25 5.17
C LEU A 41 -9.84 -7.42 6.03
N GLY A 42 -10.97 -7.26 6.74
CA GLY A 42 -11.49 -8.27 7.64
C GLY A 42 -10.77 -8.24 8.99
N VAL A 43 -10.36 -9.39 9.50
CA VAL A 43 -9.68 -9.52 10.80
C VAL A 43 -8.23 -9.94 10.57
N LEU A 44 -7.29 -9.05 10.83
CA LEU A 44 -5.86 -9.23 10.59
C LEU A 44 -5.05 -8.63 11.75
N ASP A 45 -3.74 -8.92 11.77
CA ASP A 45 -2.80 -8.11 12.55
C ASP A 45 -2.27 -6.91 11.75
N SER A 46 -1.57 -6.01 12.43
CA SER A 46 -1.07 -4.76 11.81
C SER A 46 -0.10 -5.02 10.66
N ASN A 47 0.79 -6.01 10.79
CA ASN A 47 1.79 -6.28 9.77
C ASN A 47 1.15 -6.89 8.51
N GLU A 48 0.15 -7.75 8.71
CA GLU A 48 -0.65 -8.29 7.61
C GLU A 48 -1.45 -7.20 6.92
N ALA A 49 -2.07 -6.28 7.67
CA ALA A 49 -2.80 -5.14 7.11
C ALA A 49 -1.90 -4.24 6.24
N GLU A 50 -0.69 -3.94 6.70
CA GLU A 50 0.31 -3.15 5.97
C GLU A 50 0.73 -3.84 4.66
N LEU A 51 0.99 -5.15 4.71
CA LEU A 51 1.36 -5.90 3.51
C LEU A 51 0.22 -5.97 2.49
N TYR A 52 -1.04 -6.07 2.94
CA TYR A 52 -2.20 -5.95 2.07
C TYR A 52 -2.37 -4.54 1.49
N ALA A 53 -2.07 -3.48 2.26
CA ALA A 53 -2.08 -2.11 1.76
C ALA A 53 -1.08 -1.92 0.61
N ILE A 54 0.13 -2.47 0.75
CA ILE A 54 1.12 -2.53 -0.32
C ILE A 54 0.55 -3.28 -1.53
N LEU A 55 0.06 -4.50 -1.35
CA LEU A 55 -0.47 -5.31 -2.44
C LEU A 55 -1.59 -4.59 -3.21
N PHE A 56 -2.53 -3.97 -2.49
CA PHE A 56 -3.63 -3.23 -3.11
C PHE A 56 -3.13 -2.05 -3.95
N ALA A 57 -2.11 -1.34 -3.48
CA ALA A 57 -1.48 -0.26 -4.24
C ALA A 57 -0.81 -0.78 -5.52
N LEU A 58 -0.07 -1.89 -5.45
CA LEU A 58 0.59 -2.49 -6.61
C LEU A 58 -0.43 -2.99 -7.64
N GLU A 59 -1.44 -3.74 -7.21
CA GLU A 59 -2.52 -4.23 -8.08
C GLU A 59 -3.30 -3.06 -8.71
N SER A 60 -3.62 -2.02 -7.94
CA SER A 60 -4.27 -0.81 -8.46
C SER A 60 -3.40 -0.09 -9.49
N PHE A 61 -2.10 0.04 -9.22
CA PHE A 61 -1.17 0.70 -10.15
C PHE A 61 -1.13 0.01 -11.52
N ARG A 62 -1.18 -1.33 -11.53
CA ARG A 62 -1.28 -2.13 -12.76
C ARG A 62 -2.57 -1.83 -13.52
N THR A 63 -3.70 -1.84 -12.83
CA THR A 63 -5.01 -1.64 -13.45
C THR A 63 -5.14 -0.25 -14.07
N LEU A 64 -4.49 0.76 -13.47
CA LEU A 64 -4.52 2.15 -13.93
C LEU A 64 -3.61 2.42 -15.15
N GLN A 65 -2.94 1.40 -15.68
CA GLN A 65 -2.01 1.49 -16.83
C GLN A 65 -0.88 2.51 -16.65
N TRP A 66 -0.56 2.88 -15.41
CA TRP A 66 0.61 3.70 -15.08
C TRP A 66 1.93 2.91 -15.04
N GLY A 67 1.88 1.60 -15.37
CA GLY A 67 3.02 0.67 -15.29
C GLY A 67 4.24 1.02 -16.14
N ALA A 68 4.16 2.03 -17.02
CA ALA A 68 5.31 2.57 -17.74
C ALA A 68 6.15 3.56 -16.90
N LEU A 69 5.63 4.05 -15.77
CA LEU A 69 6.32 4.98 -14.88
C LEU A 69 6.89 4.23 -13.66
N PRO A 70 8.09 4.62 -13.19
CA PRO A 70 8.57 4.15 -11.89
C PRO A 70 7.67 4.69 -10.77
N CYS A 71 7.34 3.82 -9.81
CA CYS A 71 6.49 4.16 -8.68
C CYS A 71 7.24 4.00 -7.36
N ILE A 72 7.25 5.05 -6.55
CA ILE A 72 7.71 4.99 -5.16
C ILE A 72 6.52 4.57 -4.29
N VAL A 73 6.70 3.61 -3.40
CA VAL A 73 5.70 3.22 -2.40
C VAL A 73 6.27 3.52 -1.01
N GLU A 74 5.61 4.44 -0.30
CA GLU A 74 5.97 4.89 1.03
C GLU A 74 4.98 4.35 2.07
N SER A 75 5.52 3.78 3.14
CA SER A 75 4.78 3.29 4.31
C SER A 75 5.56 3.64 5.57
N ASP A 76 4.86 3.83 6.67
CA ASP A 76 5.41 4.00 8.02
C ASP A 76 5.69 2.67 8.74
N SER A 77 5.41 1.53 8.09
CA SER A 77 5.87 0.22 8.55
C SER A 77 7.25 -0.13 8.00
N LEU A 78 8.26 0.01 8.87
CA LEU A 78 9.63 -0.43 8.56
C LEU A 78 9.67 -1.94 8.25
N VAL A 79 8.86 -2.74 8.96
CA VAL A 79 8.81 -4.19 8.76
C VAL A 79 8.27 -4.53 7.37
N ALA A 80 7.15 -3.93 6.98
CA ALA A 80 6.54 -4.20 5.68
C ALA A 80 7.45 -3.76 4.53
N THR A 81 8.07 -2.58 4.64
CA THR A 81 9.01 -2.06 3.63
C THR A 81 10.27 -2.93 3.49
N LEU A 82 10.83 -3.44 4.60
CA LEU A 82 11.95 -4.39 4.56
C LEU A 82 11.55 -5.73 3.92
N TRP A 83 10.36 -6.25 4.24
CA TRP A 83 9.85 -7.48 3.65
C TRP A 83 9.75 -7.39 2.13
N VAL A 84 9.18 -6.32 1.59
CA VAL A 84 8.95 -6.19 0.14
C VAL A 84 10.19 -5.70 -0.61
N GLY A 85 10.98 -4.81 -0.01
CA GLY A 85 12.14 -4.21 -0.68
C GLY A 85 13.41 -5.07 -0.64
N ARG A 86 13.56 -5.92 0.38
CA ARG A 86 14.78 -6.74 0.58
C ARG A 86 14.52 -8.23 0.74
N GLY A 87 13.28 -8.64 0.95
CA GLY A 87 12.94 -10.05 1.19
C GLY A 87 13.40 -10.59 2.55
N GLU A 88 13.94 -9.74 3.42
CA GLU A 88 14.48 -10.15 4.71
C GLU A 88 13.35 -10.57 5.67
N THR A 89 13.52 -11.62 6.46
CA THR A 89 12.64 -11.97 7.59
C THR A 89 11.14 -12.19 7.28
N ARG A 90 10.80 -12.51 6.01
CA ARG A 90 9.43 -12.81 5.58
C ARG A 90 8.85 -14.03 6.34
N PRO A 91 7.76 -13.88 7.13
CA PRO A 91 7.16 -15.00 7.85
C PRO A 91 6.53 -16.01 6.89
N TRP A 92 6.80 -17.31 7.10
CA TRP A 92 6.28 -18.39 6.24
C TRP A 92 4.74 -18.38 6.12
N ARG A 93 4.04 -17.99 7.19
CA ARG A 93 2.57 -17.95 7.23
C ARG A 93 1.97 -16.96 6.21
N LEU A 94 2.78 -16.00 5.75
CA LEU A 94 2.40 -14.98 4.76
C LEU A 94 2.93 -15.30 3.36
N TYR A 95 3.42 -16.51 3.12
CA TYR A 95 4.02 -16.91 1.85
C TYR A 95 3.14 -16.58 0.63
N GLU A 96 1.85 -16.93 0.66
CA GLU A 96 0.94 -16.62 -0.46
C GLU A 96 0.75 -15.12 -0.66
N LEU A 97 0.76 -14.33 0.41
CA LEU A 97 0.63 -12.88 0.32
C LEU A 97 1.90 -12.27 -0.29
N PHE A 98 3.08 -12.74 0.10
CA PHE A 98 4.33 -12.34 -0.52
C PHE A 98 4.41 -12.73 -2.00
N ARG A 99 3.99 -13.96 -2.34
CA ARG A 99 3.95 -14.40 -3.74
C ARG A 99 3.10 -13.47 -4.59
N ARG A 100 1.93 -13.05 -4.10
CA ARG A 100 1.07 -12.08 -4.78
C ARG A 100 1.73 -10.71 -4.94
N VAL A 101 2.46 -10.23 -3.92
CA VAL A 101 3.21 -8.98 -4.00
C VAL A 101 4.33 -9.08 -5.04
N ASP A 102 5.10 -10.16 -5.03
CA ASP A 102 6.17 -10.38 -5.99
C ASP A 102 5.62 -10.47 -7.43
N ASP A 103 4.51 -11.20 -7.62
CA ASP A 103 3.79 -11.29 -8.91
C ASP A 103 3.30 -9.91 -9.38
N ALA A 104 2.77 -9.09 -8.46
CA ALA A 104 2.32 -7.73 -8.77
C ALA A 104 3.48 -6.83 -9.21
N CYS A 105 4.69 -7.05 -8.70
CA CYS A 105 5.89 -6.29 -9.08
C CYS A 105 6.44 -6.66 -10.47
N LEU A 106 6.14 -7.85 -11.01
CA LEU A 106 6.71 -8.32 -12.28
C LEU A 106 6.43 -7.37 -13.45
N GLY A 107 7.50 -6.92 -14.11
CA GLY A 107 7.43 -6.05 -15.29
C GLY A 107 7.18 -4.57 -14.98
N MET A 108 7.26 -4.14 -13.72
CA MET A 108 7.20 -2.73 -13.32
C MET A 108 8.39 -2.36 -12.43
N THR A 109 8.62 -1.06 -12.26
CA THR A 109 9.68 -0.54 -11.40
C THR A 109 9.07 0.06 -10.13
N PHE A 110 9.23 -0.61 -9.00
CA PHE A 110 8.85 -0.11 -7.69
C PHE A 110 10.06 0.14 -6.78
N VAL A 111 9.98 1.20 -5.99
CA VAL A 111 10.92 1.49 -4.90
C VAL A 111 10.13 1.61 -3.61
N PHE A 112 10.48 0.81 -2.61
CA PHE A 112 9.79 0.81 -1.31
C PHE A 112 10.60 1.57 -0.28
N ASN A 113 9.99 2.59 0.32
CA ASN A 113 10.63 3.48 1.28
C ASN A 113 9.86 3.53 2.59
N HIS A 114 10.60 3.47 3.69
CA HIS A 114 10.03 3.79 4.99
C HIS A 114 9.96 5.31 5.18
N VAL A 115 8.84 5.81 5.69
CA VAL A 115 8.65 7.21 6.09
C VAL A 115 8.19 7.30 7.54
N VAL A 116 8.39 8.46 8.17
CA VAL A 116 7.86 8.68 9.53
C VAL A 116 6.34 8.86 9.49
N HIS A 117 5.64 8.41 10.54
CA HIS A 117 4.18 8.42 10.60
C HIS A 117 3.56 9.80 10.35
N GLU A 118 4.21 10.87 10.82
CA GLU A 118 3.72 12.24 10.74
C GLU A 118 3.51 12.71 9.29
N VAL A 119 4.24 12.13 8.32
CA VAL A 119 4.09 12.46 6.90
C VAL A 119 3.14 11.52 6.16
N ASN A 120 2.61 10.48 6.83
CA ASN A 120 1.71 9.48 6.25
C ASN A 120 0.22 9.66 6.63
N GLY A 121 -0.14 10.79 7.24
CA GLY A 121 -1.46 10.99 7.85
C GLY A 121 -2.67 10.81 6.93
N VAL A 122 -2.54 11.06 5.62
CA VAL A 122 -3.65 10.82 4.67
C VAL A 122 -3.93 9.33 4.50
N ALA A 123 -2.88 8.51 4.37
CA ALA A 123 -3.03 7.07 4.23
C ALA A 123 -3.57 6.47 5.53
N ASP A 124 -3.07 6.94 6.68
CA ASP A 124 -3.56 6.54 8.01
C ASP A 124 -5.06 6.80 8.21
N ILE A 125 -5.53 8.00 7.84
CA ILE A 125 -6.96 8.32 7.87
C ILE A 125 -7.75 7.40 6.94
N LEU A 126 -7.23 7.09 5.74
CA LEU A 126 -7.89 6.20 4.78
C LEU A 126 -7.96 4.75 5.28
N ALA A 127 -6.92 4.26 5.96
CA ALA A 127 -6.87 2.91 6.52
C ALA A 127 -7.80 2.76 7.73
N LYS A 128 -7.78 3.72 8.66
CA LYS A 128 -8.65 3.74 9.83
C LYS A 128 -10.12 4.05 9.50
N GLY A 129 -10.35 4.80 8.43
CA GLY A 129 -11.65 5.37 8.10
C GLY A 129 -12.71 4.36 7.63
N ARG A 130 -12.36 3.13 7.26
CA ARG A 130 -13.32 2.16 6.67
C ARG A 130 -13.05 0.71 7.07
N VAL A 131 -13.48 0.37 8.27
CA VAL A 131 -13.55 -1.03 8.73
C VAL A 131 -14.83 -1.73 8.25
N ASP A 132 -15.88 -0.97 7.88
CA ASP A 132 -17.25 -1.48 7.72
C ASP A 132 -17.90 -1.31 6.32
N ARG A 133 -17.15 -0.91 5.27
CA ARG A 133 -17.70 -0.70 3.90
C ARG A 133 -16.78 -1.26 2.83
N LYS A 134 -17.32 -1.79 1.72
CA LYS A 134 -16.56 -2.35 0.58
C LYS A 134 -15.37 -1.48 0.16
N ALA A 135 -14.26 -2.13 -0.19
CA ALA A 135 -13.08 -1.48 -0.77
C ALA A 135 -13.46 -0.72 -2.04
N TRP A 136 -12.92 0.48 -2.19
CA TRP A 136 -13.13 1.31 -3.37
C TRP A 136 -11.83 2.01 -3.74
N LEU A 137 -11.61 2.11 -5.04
CA LEU A 137 -10.59 2.95 -5.66
C LEU A 137 -11.32 4.13 -6.29
N ARG A 138 -10.89 5.34 -5.99
CA ARG A 138 -11.33 6.54 -6.69
C ARG A 138 -10.15 7.14 -7.42
N ILE A 139 -10.32 7.22 -8.72
CA ILE A 139 -9.43 7.93 -9.62
C ILE A 139 -9.90 9.39 -9.60
N GLY A 140 -8.97 10.31 -9.36
CA GLY A 140 -9.24 11.75 -9.37
C GLY A 140 -9.38 12.26 -10.79
N VAL A 141 -10.36 13.15 -10.96
CA VAL A 141 -10.89 13.78 -12.20
C VAL A 141 -9.84 14.58 -12.96
#